data_AF-A0A067R5K3-F1
#
_entry.id   AF-A0A067R5K3-F1
#
_cell.length_a   1.000
_cell.length_b   1.000
_cell.length_c   1.000
_cell.angle_alpha   90.00
_cell.angle_beta   90.00
_cell.angle_gamma   90.00
#
_symmetry.space_group_name_H-M   'P 1'
#
loop_
_entity.id
_entity.type
_entity.pdbx_description
1 polymer ?
#
loop_
_entity_poly.entity_id
_entity_poly.type
_entity_poly.pdbx_seq_one_letter_code
_entity_poly.pdbx_strand_id
1 'polypeptide(L)'
;MYRDRNRDRGRSGEGRRGGFGGGGAGGFGGGRGFGGGGGNSLKGKQPGERLRKPRWDMSSLQPFRKDFYVPHPNVVSRPMHEVIKYRSCKEITVKGNNVPHPNLGFDEGNFPDYVMSEIRRQGFEEPTAIQAQGWPIALSGRDMVGIAQTGSGKTLAYILPAIVHINSQPRLLRGDGPIALVLAPTRELAQQIQQVAQEFGASSHVRNTCVFGGAPKGPQARDLERGVEICIATPGRLIDFLERGTTNLKRCTYLVLDEADRMLDMGFEPQIRKIIEQIRPDRQVLMWSATWPKEVRNLAEEFLNDYIQINIGSLQLAANHNILQIIDVCQEYEKETKLLKLLEEISQEEESKTIIFVETKRKVDDITRSIGRYG
;
A
#
# COMPACT_ATOMS: atom_id res chain seq x y z
N MET A 1 54.51 14.59 -9.84
CA MET A 1 55.83 14.45 -9.19
C MET A 1 55.55 14.04 -7.75
N TYR A 2 55.64 12.74 -7.43
CA TYR A 2 56.72 12.11 -6.64
C TYR A 2 56.86 12.74 -5.23
N ARG A 3 56.75 12.02 -4.10
CA ARG A 3 57.37 10.72 -3.82
C ARG A 3 56.89 10.15 -2.48
N ASP A 4 56.71 8.84 -2.46
CA ASP A 4 56.74 7.96 -1.28
C ASP A 4 58.00 8.11 -0.43
N ARG A 5 57.89 7.76 0.86
CA ARG A 5 58.86 6.85 1.49
C ARG A 5 58.37 6.16 2.78
N ASN A 6 58.33 4.83 2.68
CA ASN A 6 58.33 3.82 3.74
C ASN A 6 59.38 4.06 4.84
N ARG A 7 59.11 3.50 6.03
CA ARG A 7 60.15 2.85 6.83
C ARG A 7 59.62 1.69 7.68
N ASP A 8 60.18 0.53 7.36
CA ASP A 8 60.18 -0.75 8.06
C ASP A 8 60.66 -0.70 9.52
N ARG A 9 60.15 -1.66 10.31
CA ARG A 9 60.87 -2.57 11.25
C ARG A 9 59.91 -3.74 11.49
N GLY A 10 60.18 -5.02 11.21
CA GLY A 10 61.44 -5.73 11.00
C GLY A 10 61.80 -6.53 12.26
N ARG A 11 61.61 -7.87 12.18
CA ARG A 11 62.20 -9.02 12.93
C ARG A 11 61.18 -9.90 13.67
N SER A 12 61.33 -11.23 13.77
CA SER A 12 62.05 -12.31 13.05
C SER A 12 62.07 -13.52 14.00
N GLY A 13 62.05 -14.74 13.44
CA GLY A 13 62.51 -15.98 14.10
C GLY A 13 61.39 -17.01 14.25
N GLU A 14 61.26 -17.98 13.33
CA GLU A 14 61.97 -19.28 13.33
C GLU A 14 61.58 -20.17 14.53
N GLY A 15 61.20 -21.43 14.40
CA GLY A 15 61.19 -22.38 13.29
C GLY A 15 61.06 -23.81 13.85
N ARG A 16 61.00 -24.79 12.92
CA ARG A 16 61.15 -26.26 13.08
C ARG A 16 59.95 -27.05 13.63
N ARG A 17 59.71 -28.32 13.28
CA ARG A 17 59.98 -29.23 12.13
C ARG A 17 59.46 -30.61 12.58
N GLY A 18 58.97 -31.44 11.65
CA GLY A 18 58.78 -32.90 11.82
C GLY A 18 57.33 -33.29 12.14
N GLY A 19 56.66 -34.22 11.47
CA GLY A 19 57.11 -35.36 10.65
C GLY A 19 56.83 -36.68 11.38
N PHE A 20 56.34 -37.69 10.64
CA PHE A 20 55.87 -39.05 11.03
C PHE A 20 54.41 -39.10 11.54
N GLY A 21 53.49 -39.94 11.06
CA GLY A 21 53.57 -41.17 10.25
C GLY A 21 52.95 -42.33 11.03
N GLY A 22 52.01 -43.09 10.43
CA GLY A 22 51.64 -44.44 10.91
C GLY A 22 50.15 -44.65 11.21
N GLY A 23 49.54 -45.60 10.49
CA GLY A 23 48.13 -45.98 10.59
C GLY A 23 47.78 -46.95 11.72
N GLY A 24 46.50 -47.30 11.79
CA GLY A 24 45.97 -48.32 12.69
C GLY A 24 44.49 -48.58 12.38
N ALA A 25 44.19 -49.84 12.03
CA ALA A 25 42.90 -50.35 11.61
C ALA A 25 41.96 -50.71 12.78
N GLY A 26 40.67 -50.91 12.45
CA GLY A 26 39.83 -51.92 13.11
C GLY A 26 38.62 -51.39 13.88
N GLY A 27 37.42 -51.81 13.46
CA GLY A 27 36.20 -51.62 14.25
C GLY A 27 34.91 -51.91 13.47
N PHE A 28 34.64 -53.19 13.17
CA PHE A 28 33.33 -53.68 12.75
C PHE A 28 32.30 -53.52 13.89
N GLY A 29 31.09 -53.09 13.56
CA GLY A 29 29.93 -53.12 14.47
C GLY A 29 28.64 -52.82 13.70
N GLY A 30 27.92 -53.87 13.33
CA GLY A 30 26.74 -53.80 12.48
C GLY A 30 25.44 -53.41 13.19
N GLY A 31 24.51 -52.89 12.38
CA GLY A 31 23.09 -53.24 12.40
C GLY A 31 22.20 -52.69 13.53
N ARG A 32 21.31 -51.77 13.19
CA ARG A 32 19.85 -52.01 13.16
C ARG A 32 19.13 -50.75 12.69
N GLY A 33 18.37 -50.92 11.60
CA GLY A 33 17.38 -49.94 11.18
C GLY A 33 16.21 -49.91 12.15
N PHE A 34 15.69 -48.72 12.38
CA PHE A 34 14.28 -48.46 12.60
C PHE A 34 13.94 -47.18 11.84
N GLY A 35 13.18 -47.34 10.75
CA GLY A 35 12.45 -46.25 10.13
C GLY A 35 11.26 -45.87 11.01
N GLY A 36 10.80 -44.63 10.86
CA GLY A 36 9.46 -44.26 11.32
C GLY A 36 9.31 -42.81 11.74
N GLY A 37 8.94 -41.96 10.79
CA GLY A 37 7.91 -40.93 11.05
C GLY A 37 8.37 -39.65 11.74
N GLY A 38 9.01 -38.77 10.98
CA GLY A 38 9.20 -37.37 11.37
C GLY A 38 9.38 -36.46 10.18
N GLY A 39 8.69 -36.77 9.07
CA GLY A 39 8.62 -35.88 7.92
C GLY A 39 7.93 -34.59 8.36
N ASN A 40 8.73 -33.57 8.64
CA ASN A 40 8.25 -32.24 8.92
C ASN A 40 7.60 -31.72 7.63
N SER A 41 6.31 -32.01 7.51
CA SER A 41 5.48 -31.59 6.37
C SER A 41 5.42 -30.07 6.43
N LEU A 42 6.30 -29.40 5.70
CA LEU A 42 6.23 -27.96 5.37
C LEU A 42 5.07 -27.68 4.40
N LYS A 43 3.96 -28.40 4.56
CA LYS A 43 2.77 -28.32 3.73
C LYS A 43 1.89 -27.20 4.27
N GLY A 44 2.10 -26.01 3.71
CA GLY A 44 1.08 -24.95 3.59
C GLY A 44 0.43 -24.45 4.88
N LYS A 45 1.20 -23.93 5.84
CA LYS A 45 0.63 -23.09 6.90
C LYS A 45 0.11 -21.80 6.28
N GLN A 46 -1.18 -21.54 6.40
CA GLN A 46 -1.77 -20.29 5.94
C GLN A 46 -1.21 -19.12 6.77
N PRO A 47 -0.79 -18.00 6.15
CA PRO A 47 -0.38 -16.82 6.89
C PRO A 47 -1.45 -16.39 7.91
N GLY A 48 -1.09 -16.18 9.17
CA GLY A 48 -2.03 -15.73 10.20
C GLY A 48 -2.75 -16.84 10.96
N GLU A 49 -2.40 -18.12 10.80
CA GLU A 49 -2.96 -19.23 11.59
C GLU A 49 -2.82 -19.05 13.10
N ARG A 50 -1.81 -18.30 13.56
CA ARG A 50 -1.57 -18.08 15.00
C ARG A 50 -2.27 -16.82 15.51
N LEU A 51 -2.80 -15.97 14.64
CA LEU A 51 -3.54 -14.78 15.05
C LEU A 51 -4.86 -15.20 15.67
N ARG A 52 -5.04 -14.82 16.92
CA ARG A 52 -6.32 -14.97 17.62
C ARG A 52 -7.08 -13.67 17.54
N LYS A 53 -8.35 -13.72 17.17
CA LYS A 53 -9.23 -12.55 17.17
C LYS A 53 -9.31 -11.96 18.59
N PRO A 54 -8.94 -10.68 18.80
CA PRO A 54 -9.13 -10.03 20.09
C PRO A 54 -10.61 -10.01 20.45
N ARG A 55 -10.94 -10.17 21.74
CA ARG A 55 -12.30 -9.91 22.22
C ARG A 55 -12.47 -8.41 22.35
N TRP A 56 -13.33 -7.85 21.51
CA TRP A 56 -13.68 -6.43 21.54
C TRP A 56 -14.86 -6.20 22.48
N ASP A 57 -14.59 -5.63 23.65
CA ASP A 57 -15.61 -5.13 24.55
C ASP A 57 -15.82 -3.63 24.29
N MET A 58 -16.92 -3.30 23.63
CA MET A 58 -17.28 -1.93 23.25
C MET A 58 -17.36 -0.97 24.43
N SER A 59 -17.69 -1.46 25.63
CA SER A 59 -17.79 -0.62 26.83
C SER A 59 -16.42 -0.20 27.38
N SER A 60 -15.38 -0.99 27.10
CA SER A 60 -14.01 -0.77 27.57
C SER A 60 -13.14 0.00 26.57
N LEU A 61 -13.60 0.14 25.32
CA LEU A 61 -12.86 0.81 24.27
C LEU A 61 -12.78 2.31 24.54
N GLN A 62 -11.58 2.89 24.43
CA GLN A 62 -11.42 4.33 24.49
C GLN A 62 -12.21 4.97 23.33
N PRO A 63 -13.15 5.89 23.64
CA PRO A 63 -13.85 6.65 22.61
C PRO A 63 -12.86 7.46 21.79
N PHE A 64 -13.19 7.65 20.51
CA PHE A 64 -12.43 8.52 19.63
C PHE A 64 -13.38 9.35 18.78
N ARG A 65 -12.94 10.56 18.42
CA ARG A 65 -13.68 11.41 17.49
C ARG A 65 -13.51 10.86 16.08
N LYS A 66 -14.61 10.77 15.33
CA LYS A 66 -14.64 10.36 13.91
C LYS A 66 -15.00 11.51 12.98
N ASP A 67 -15.95 12.33 13.42
CA ASP A 67 -16.47 13.43 12.62
C ASP A 67 -15.69 14.71 12.93
N PHE A 68 -14.89 15.11 11.96
CA PHE A 68 -14.11 16.35 11.95
C PHE A 68 -14.61 17.32 10.88
N TYR A 69 -15.62 16.93 10.12
CA TYR A 69 -16.07 17.72 8.99
C TYR A 69 -16.84 18.94 9.49
N VAL A 70 -16.24 20.10 9.33
CA VAL A 70 -16.89 21.39 9.55
C VAL A 70 -17.05 22.04 8.19
N PRO A 71 -18.26 21.98 7.59
CA PRO A 71 -18.48 22.47 6.24
C PRO A 71 -18.25 23.97 6.16
N HIS A 72 -17.54 24.42 5.13
CA HIS A 72 -17.37 25.85 4.88
C HIS A 72 -18.73 26.52 4.57
N PRO A 73 -18.99 27.77 5.00
CA PRO A 73 -20.26 28.45 4.75
C PRO A 73 -20.70 28.40 3.28
N ASN A 74 -19.77 28.59 2.35
CA ASN A 74 -20.04 28.51 0.90
C ASN A 74 -20.55 27.14 0.45
N VAL A 75 -20.08 26.05 1.09
CA VAL A 75 -20.48 24.67 0.79
C VAL A 75 -21.91 24.41 1.31
N VAL A 76 -22.22 24.93 2.50
CA VAL A 76 -23.55 24.82 3.13
C VAL A 76 -24.60 25.62 2.37
N SER A 77 -24.28 26.85 2.00
CA SER A 77 -25.20 27.74 1.28
C SER A 77 -25.36 27.40 -0.20
N ARG A 78 -24.56 26.46 -0.73
CA ARG A 78 -24.55 26.15 -2.16
C ARG A 78 -25.89 25.56 -2.59
N PRO A 79 -26.60 26.18 -3.55
CA PRO A 79 -27.83 25.64 -4.08
C PRO A 79 -27.64 24.24 -4.68
N MET A 80 -28.61 23.35 -4.48
CA MET A 80 -28.54 21.97 -4.98
C MET A 80 -28.34 21.88 -6.49
N HIS A 81 -28.90 22.81 -7.27
CA HIS A 81 -28.73 22.83 -8.72
C HIS A 81 -27.27 23.07 -9.13
N GLU A 82 -26.50 23.86 -8.37
CA GLU A 82 -25.07 24.06 -8.61
C GLU A 82 -24.26 22.83 -8.21
N VAL A 83 -24.61 22.18 -7.10
CA VAL A 83 -23.99 20.91 -6.68
C VAL A 83 -24.20 19.83 -7.75
N ILE A 84 -25.42 19.70 -8.27
CA ILE A 84 -25.75 18.75 -9.34
C ILE A 84 -24.98 19.10 -10.62
N LYS A 85 -24.92 20.39 -10.98
CA LYS A 85 -24.16 20.87 -12.14
C LYS A 85 -22.68 20.52 -12.01
N TYR A 86 -22.05 20.82 -10.87
CA TYR A 86 -20.65 20.50 -10.63
C TYR A 86 -20.39 18.98 -10.71
N ARG A 87 -21.23 18.18 -10.04
CA ARG A 87 -21.14 16.72 -10.10
C ARG A 87 -21.26 16.21 -11.54
N SER A 88 -22.20 16.74 -12.32
CA SER A 88 -22.34 16.38 -13.74
C SER A 88 -21.09 16.76 -14.54
N CYS A 89 -20.59 17.99 -14.40
CA CYS A 89 -19.40 18.48 -15.13
C CYS A 89 -18.11 17.72 -14.78
N LYS A 90 -17.96 17.26 -13.54
CA LYS A 90 -16.80 16.49 -13.07
C LYS A 90 -17.06 14.97 -13.07
N GLU A 91 -18.15 14.53 -13.71
CA GLU A 91 -18.55 13.12 -13.84
C GLU A 91 -18.64 12.36 -12.51
N ILE A 92 -19.10 13.04 -11.46
CA ILE A 92 -19.25 12.51 -10.11
C ILE A 92 -20.63 11.88 -9.95
N THR A 93 -20.66 10.58 -9.71
CA THR A 93 -21.85 9.86 -9.26
C THR A 93 -21.70 9.48 -7.79
N VAL A 94 -22.73 9.75 -6.98
CA VAL A 94 -22.74 9.42 -5.54
C VAL A 94 -23.89 8.46 -5.24
N LYS A 95 -23.65 7.50 -4.34
CA LYS A 95 -24.67 6.61 -3.76
C LYS A 95 -24.51 6.57 -2.25
N GLY A 96 -25.63 6.60 -1.54
CA GLY A 96 -25.69 6.67 -0.09
C GLY A 96 -26.59 7.82 0.36
N ASN A 97 -26.85 7.88 1.66
CA ASN A 97 -27.72 8.90 2.25
C ASN A 97 -26.88 10.05 2.82
N ASN A 98 -27.45 11.25 2.97
CA ASN A 98 -26.82 12.41 3.63
C ASN A 98 -25.38 12.69 3.14
N VAL A 99 -25.16 12.62 1.82
CA VAL A 99 -23.81 12.81 1.24
C VAL A 99 -23.43 14.29 1.31
N PRO A 100 -22.30 14.65 1.97
CA PRO A 100 -21.80 16.02 1.98
C PRO A 100 -21.60 16.58 0.57
N HIS A 101 -21.80 17.89 0.42
CA HIS A 101 -21.52 18.59 -0.82
C HIS A 101 -20.00 18.56 -1.13
N PRO A 102 -19.61 18.56 -2.41
CA PRO A 102 -18.20 18.59 -2.79
C PRO A 102 -17.57 19.95 -2.47
N ASN A 103 -16.27 19.93 -2.14
CA ASN A 103 -15.43 21.11 -1.98
C ASN A 103 -14.87 21.49 -3.36
N LEU A 104 -15.23 22.68 -3.84
CA LEU A 104 -14.83 23.16 -5.16
C LEU A 104 -13.41 23.75 -5.14
N GLY A 105 -13.01 24.31 -3.99
CA GLY A 105 -11.67 24.82 -3.74
C GLY A 105 -11.03 24.17 -2.50
N PHE A 106 -9.71 24.33 -2.36
CA PHE A 106 -8.99 23.81 -1.19
C PHE A 106 -9.36 24.53 0.11
N ASP A 107 -9.68 25.82 0.03
CA ASP A 107 -10.17 26.67 1.11
C ASP A 107 -11.50 26.17 1.69
N GLU A 108 -12.35 25.58 0.86
CA GLU A 108 -13.62 24.98 1.29
C GLU A 108 -13.43 23.68 2.08
N GLY A 109 -12.26 23.04 1.96
CA GLY A 109 -11.93 21.81 2.68
C GLY A 109 -11.74 22.00 4.17
N ASN A 110 -11.56 23.23 4.63
CA ASN A 110 -11.32 23.60 6.04
C ASN A 110 -10.23 22.73 6.70
N PHE A 111 -9.20 22.38 5.91
CA PHE A 111 -8.07 21.63 6.41
C PHE A 111 -7.23 22.51 7.36
N PRO A 112 -6.60 21.93 8.38
CA PRO A 112 -5.68 22.66 9.25
C PRO A 112 -4.52 23.30 8.48
N ASP A 113 -3.98 24.41 9.00
CA ASP A 113 -2.93 25.21 8.33
C ASP A 113 -1.70 24.39 7.91
N TYR A 114 -1.33 23.38 8.70
CA TYR A 114 -0.20 22.50 8.38
C TYR A 114 -0.43 21.62 7.15
N VAL A 115 -1.69 21.27 6.85
CA VAL A 115 -2.09 20.58 5.60
C VAL A 115 -2.17 21.57 4.46
N MET A 116 -2.81 22.72 4.67
CA MET A 116 -2.98 23.74 3.63
C MET A 116 -1.64 24.30 3.16
N SER A 117 -0.68 24.46 4.06
CA SER A 117 0.69 24.88 3.70
C SER A 117 1.37 23.87 2.77
N GLU A 118 1.13 22.57 2.99
CA GLU A 118 1.69 21.52 2.14
C GLU A 118 1.00 21.47 0.77
N ILE A 119 -0.33 21.57 0.73
CA ILE A 119 -1.09 21.66 -0.53
C ILE A 119 -0.58 22.83 -1.38
N ARG A 120 -0.37 24.00 -0.76
CA ARG A 120 0.19 25.18 -1.45
C ARG A 120 1.63 24.95 -1.92
N ARG A 121 2.46 24.26 -1.12
CA ARG A 121 3.84 23.93 -1.48
C ARG A 121 3.92 23.04 -2.73
N GLN A 122 2.97 22.13 -2.88
CA GLN A 122 2.87 21.23 -4.04
C GLN A 122 2.36 21.94 -5.30
N GLY A 123 1.81 23.16 -5.17
CA GLY A 123 1.38 23.97 -6.31
C GLY A 123 0.10 23.48 -6.99
N PHE A 124 -0.76 22.75 -6.28
CA PHE A 124 -2.05 22.34 -6.83
C PHE A 124 -3.03 23.52 -6.92
N GLU A 125 -3.65 23.69 -8.09
CA GLU A 125 -4.60 24.80 -8.34
C GLU A 125 -5.99 24.52 -7.77
N GLU A 126 -6.53 23.33 -8.04
CA GLU A 126 -7.85 22.89 -7.58
C GLU A 126 -7.85 21.42 -7.15
N PRO A 127 -8.77 21.00 -6.25
CA PRO A 127 -8.94 19.59 -5.93
C PRO A 127 -9.43 18.80 -7.15
N THR A 128 -8.91 17.57 -7.30
CA THR A 128 -9.43 16.66 -8.32
C THR A 128 -10.87 16.23 -7.97
N ALA A 129 -11.65 15.75 -8.94
CA ALA A 129 -13.05 15.36 -8.71
C ALA A 129 -13.23 14.35 -7.56
N ILE A 130 -12.31 13.38 -7.46
CA ILE A 130 -12.33 12.38 -6.38
C ILE A 130 -11.99 12.99 -5.02
N GLN A 131 -11.10 13.99 -4.98
CA GLN A 131 -10.73 14.71 -3.76
C GLN A 131 -11.84 15.64 -3.29
N ALA A 132 -12.39 16.43 -4.23
CA ALA A 132 -13.48 17.37 -3.99
C ALA A 132 -14.69 16.72 -3.30
N GLN A 133 -15.11 15.54 -3.77
CA GLN A 133 -16.21 14.81 -3.16
C GLN A 133 -15.76 13.88 -2.02
N GLY A 134 -14.54 13.32 -2.09
CA GLY A 134 -14.05 12.32 -1.15
C GLY A 134 -13.63 12.88 0.21
N TRP A 135 -12.96 14.04 0.25
CA TRP A 135 -12.54 14.66 1.52
C TRP A 135 -13.66 14.96 2.50
N PRO A 136 -14.78 15.61 2.14
CA PRO A 136 -15.84 15.89 3.10
C PRO A 136 -16.48 14.60 3.64
N ILE A 137 -16.55 13.54 2.82
CA ILE A 137 -17.01 12.21 3.25
C ILE A 137 -16.01 11.60 4.24
N ALA A 138 -14.73 11.53 3.88
CA ALA A 138 -13.69 10.96 4.72
C ALA A 138 -13.56 11.71 6.06
N LEU A 139 -13.62 13.04 6.05
CA LEU A 139 -13.56 13.88 7.26
C LEU A 139 -14.82 13.77 8.13
N SER A 140 -15.97 13.40 7.56
CA SER A 140 -17.20 13.13 8.34
C SER A 140 -17.14 11.82 9.14
N GLY A 141 -16.07 11.03 8.97
CA GLY A 141 -15.87 9.79 9.70
C GLY A 141 -16.71 8.61 9.21
N ARG A 142 -17.40 8.76 8.07
CA ARG A 142 -18.17 7.69 7.43
C ARG A 142 -17.28 6.75 6.64
N ASP A 143 -17.70 5.49 6.59
CA ASP A 143 -17.11 4.51 5.69
C ASP A 143 -17.39 4.93 4.24
N MET A 144 -16.46 4.62 3.33
CA MET A 144 -16.64 4.98 1.94
C MET A 144 -15.94 4.07 0.94
N VAL A 145 -16.47 4.07 -0.28
CA VAL A 145 -15.88 3.45 -1.45
C VAL A 145 -15.64 4.55 -2.49
N GLY A 146 -14.38 4.79 -2.86
CA GLY A 146 -13.99 5.76 -3.87
C GLY A 146 -13.46 5.12 -5.15
N ILE A 147 -14.20 5.29 -6.25
CA ILE A 147 -13.90 4.69 -7.54
C ILE A 147 -13.52 5.79 -8.52
N ALA A 148 -12.27 5.78 -8.97
CA ALA A 148 -11.77 6.71 -9.98
C ALA A 148 -10.55 6.12 -10.69
N GLN A 149 -10.33 6.53 -11.94
CA GLN A 149 -9.20 6.07 -12.74
C GLN A 149 -7.82 6.27 -12.07
N THR A 150 -6.81 5.58 -12.57
CA THR A 150 -5.42 5.81 -12.14
C THR A 150 -5.00 7.25 -12.45
N GLY A 151 -4.14 7.83 -11.61
CA GLY A 151 -3.72 9.23 -11.75
C GLY A 151 -4.75 10.29 -11.33
N SER A 152 -5.94 9.90 -10.85
CA SER A 152 -6.99 10.85 -10.41
C SER A 152 -6.75 11.51 -9.03
N GLY A 153 -5.63 11.20 -8.35
CA GLY A 153 -5.30 11.78 -7.05
C GLY A 153 -5.93 11.09 -5.83
N LYS A 154 -6.33 9.80 -5.95
CA LYS A 154 -6.91 9.00 -4.85
C LYS A 154 -6.03 8.96 -3.59
N THR A 155 -4.70 8.89 -3.74
CA THR A 155 -3.77 8.83 -2.60
C THR A 155 -3.93 10.01 -1.65
N LEU A 156 -4.00 11.24 -2.17
CA LEU A 156 -4.25 12.42 -1.33
C LEU A 156 -5.70 12.49 -0.82
N ALA A 157 -6.64 11.84 -1.51
CA ALA A 157 -8.03 11.76 -1.07
C ALA A 157 -8.16 11.01 0.27
N TYR A 158 -7.29 10.04 0.57
CA TYR A 158 -7.28 9.33 1.86
C TYR A 158 -6.13 9.69 2.80
N ILE A 159 -4.97 10.12 2.32
CA ILE A 159 -3.84 10.49 3.20
C ILE A 159 -4.12 11.80 3.95
N LEU A 160 -4.69 12.81 3.29
CA LEU A 160 -4.95 14.10 3.95
C LEU A 160 -5.97 13.98 5.09
N PRO A 161 -7.13 13.33 4.90
CA PRO A 161 -8.04 13.07 6.02
C PRO A 161 -7.41 12.18 7.10
N ALA A 162 -6.56 11.21 6.75
CA ALA A 162 -5.85 10.39 7.74
C ALA A 162 -4.97 11.24 8.67
N ILE A 163 -4.27 12.25 8.15
CA ILE A 163 -3.44 13.17 8.95
C ILE A 163 -4.31 14.00 9.91
N VAL A 164 -5.44 14.52 9.43
CA VAL A 164 -6.40 15.26 10.29
C VAL A 164 -6.98 14.36 11.38
N HIS A 165 -7.34 13.13 11.01
CA HIS A 165 -7.83 12.11 11.93
C HIS A 165 -6.81 11.82 13.02
N ILE A 166 -5.55 11.57 12.66
CA ILE A 166 -4.44 11.26 13.58
C ILE A 166 -4.20 12.40 14.56
N ASN A 167 -4.10 13.63 14.08
CA ASN A 167 -3.79 14.79 14.92
C ASN A 167 -4.90 15.15 15.91
N SER A 168 -6.09 14.59 15.70
CA SER A 168 -7.22 14.73 16.61
C SER A 168 -7.32 13.60 17.64
N GLN A 169 -6.38 12.64 17.64
CA GLN A 169 -6.29 11.55 18.61
C GLN A 169 -5.22 11.83 19.67
N PRO A 170 -5.28 11.18 20.85
CA PRO A 170 -4.17 11.18 21.80
C PRO A 170 -2.89 10.69 21.14
N ARG A 171 -1.76 11.32 21.46
CA ARG A 171 -0.44 10.90 20.96
C ARG A 171 -0.16 9.42 21.29
N LEU A 172 0.64 8.79 20.44
CA LEU A 172 1.03 7.39 20.65
C LEU A 172 1.86 7.25 21.93
N LEU A 173 1.51 6.25 22.74
CA LEU A 173 2.32 5.79 23.85
C LEU A 173 3.24 4.66 23.40
N ARG A 174 4.26 4.36 24.22
CA ARG A 174 5.15 3.24 23.94
C ARG A 174 4.36 1.93 23.93
N GLY A 175 4.50 1.15 22.85
CA GLY A 175 3.77 -0.10 22.66
C GLY A 175 2.42 0.04 21.94
N ASP A 176 1.99 1.27 21.65
CA ASP A 176 0.83 1.49 20.78
C ASP A 176 1.15 1.10 19.34
N GLY A 177 0.14 0.54 18.67
CA GLY A 177 0.13 0.35 17.23
C GLY A 177 -0.28 1.61 16.45
N PRO A 178 -0.30 1.55 15.12
CA PRO A 178 -0.68 2.67 14.28
C PRO A 178 -2.15 3.07 14.46
N ILE A 179 -2.44 4.35 14.21
CA ILE A 179 -3.80 4.91 14.21
C ILE A 179 -4.44 4.73 12.83
N ALA A 180 -3.64 4.96 11.77
CA ALA A 180 -4.04 4.73 10.39
C ALA A 180 -3.27 3.55 9.78
N LEU A 181 -4.00 2.66 9.12
CA LEU A 181 -3.44 1.54 8.37
C LEU A 181 -3.86 1.65 6.91
N VAL A 182 -2.89 1.64 5.99
CA VAL A 182 -3.12 1.57 4.55
C VAL A 182 -2.63 0.23 4.03
N LEU A 183 -3.53 -0.56 3.44
CA LEU A 183 -3.20 -1.83 2.82
C LEU A 183 -3.11 -1.67 1.30
N ALA A 184 -2.02 -2.17 0.72
CA ALA A 184 -1.80 -2.17 -0.72
C ALA A 184 -1.37 -3.57 -1.22
N PRO A 185 -1.68 -3.96 -2.47
CA PRO A 185 -1.42 -5.31 -2.98
C PRO A 185 0.06 -5.59 -3.28
N THR A 186 0.83 -4.57 -3.64
CA THR A 186 2.24 -4.70 -4.07
C THR A 186 3.18 -3.88 -3.21
N ARG A 187 4.46 -4.27 -3.22
CA ARG A 187 5.51 -3.60 -2.42
C ARG A 187 5.76 -2.19 -2.94
N GLU A 188 5.79 -2.08 -4.26
CA GLU A 188 6.09 -0.87 -5.01
C GLU A 188 4.99 0.17 -4.78
N LEU A 189 3.72 -0.23 -4.82
CA LEU A 189 2.61 0.67 -4.50
C LEU A 189 2.64 1.11 -3.03
N ALA A 190 2.92 0.20 -2.10
CA ALA A 190 3.07 0.55 -0.68
C ALA A 190 4.19 1.58 -0.46
N GLN A 191 5.31 1.48 -1.18
CA GLN A 191 6.40 2.45 -1.12
C GLN A 191 6.02 3.80 -1.74
N GLN A 192 5.29 3.81 -2.85
CA GLN A 192 4.78 5.04 -3.46
C GLN A 192 3.83 5.79 -2.52
N ILE A 193 2.90 5.08 -1.88
CA ILE A 193 2.00 5.68 -0.89
C ILE A 193 2.79 6.21 0.31
N GLN A 194 3.81 5.49 0.77
CA GLN A 194 4.68 5.95 1.86
C GLN A 194 5.39 7.27 1.49
N GLN A 195 5.91 7.39 0.28
CA GLN A 195 6.57 8.61 -0.18
C GLN A 195 5.61 9.81 -0.12
N VAL A 196 4.39 9.65 -0.62
CA VAL A 196 3.34 10.67 -0.50
C VAL A 196 3.04 10.96 0.97
N ALA A 197 2.84 9.93 1.81
CA ALA A 197 2.58 10.14 3.23
C ALA A 197 3.74 10.85 3.96
N GLN A 198 4.99 10.70 3.49
CA GLN A 198 6.15 11.37 4.06
C GLN A 198 6.21 12.85 3.70
N GLU A 199 5.86 13.22 2.47
CA GLU A 199 5.80 14.61 2.02
C GLU A 199 4.83 15.44 2.85
N PHE A 200 3.65 14.87 3.15
CA PHE A 200 2.60 15.53 3.94
C PHE A 200 2.70 15.29 5.46
N GLY A 201 3.39 14.23 5.88
CA GLY A 201 3.63 13.91 7.29
C GLY A 201 4.68 14.81 7.96
N ALA A 202 5.64 15.33 7.18
CA ALA A 202 6.75 16.13 7.68
C ALA A 202 6.30 17.44 8.35
N SER A 203 5.30 18.13 7.81
CA SER A 203 4.76 19.37 8.39
C SER A 203 3.86 19.12 9.61
N SER A 204 3.34 17.90 9.75
CA SER A 204 2.28 17.54 10.71
C SER A 204 2.76 16.70 11.89
N HIS A 205 4.08 16.43 11.98
CA HIS A 205 4.69 15.58 13.01
C HIS A 205 4.13 14.14 13.04
N VAL A 206 3.62 13.67 11.90
CA VAL A 206 3.06 12.32 11.74
C VAL A 206 4.13 11.41 11.17
N ARG A 207 4.55 10.39 11.94
CA ARG A 207 5.52 9.39 11.49
C ARG A 207 4.80 8.29 10.71
N ASN A 208 5.47 7.78 9.69
CA ASN A 208 4.99 6.66 8.91
C ASN A 208 6.10 5.62 8.68
N THR A 209 5.70 4.40 8.34
CA THR A 209 6.63 3.35 7.86
C THR A 209 5.93 2.48 6.82
N CYS A 210 6.72 1.75 6.03
CA CYS A 210 6.24 0.83 5.02
C CYS A 210 6.67 -0.62 5.31
N VAL A 211 5.70 -1.51 5.36
CA VAL A 211 5.83 -2.88 5.84
C VAL A 211 5.51 -3.87 4.72
N PHE A 212 6.53 -4.56 4.20
CA PHE A 212 6.34 -5.48 3.08
C PHE A 212 7.37 -6.62 3.03
N GLY A 213 6.96 -7.73 2.40
CA GLY A 213 7.76 -8.95 2.21
C GLY A 213 9.06 -8.73 1.42
N GLY A 214 10.01 -9.65 1.42
CA GLY A 214 11.22 -9.58 0.57
C GLY A 214 12.25 -8.49 0.91
N ALA A 215 12.04 -7.68 1.95
CA ALA A 215 13.04 -6.78 2.54
C ALA A 215 13.37 -7.22 3.99
N PRO A 216 14.54 -6.83 4.53
CA PRO A 216 14.93 -7.17 5.90
C PRO A 216 13.88 -6.75 6.93
N LYS A 217 13.56 -7.63 7.87
CA LYS A 217 12.54 -7.37 8.91
C LYS A 217 13.01 -6.38 9.97
N GLY A 218 14.31 -6.37 10.29
CA GLY A 218 14.87 -5.60 11.40
C GLY A 218 14.54 -4.10 11.35
N PRO A 219 14.80 -3.38 10.23
CA PRO A 219 14.44 -1.97 10.10
C PRO A 219 12.94 -1.71 10.28
N GLN A 220 12.08 -2.48 9.59
CA GLN A 220 10.62 -2.34 9.68
C GLN A 220 10.12 -2.60 11.11
N ALA A 221 10.66 -3.60 11.80
CA ALA A 221 10.33 -3.90 13.19
C ALA A 221 10.71 -2.74 14.14
N ARG A 222 11.92 -2.18 13.97
CA ARG A 222 12.36 -1.04 14.79
C ARG A 222 11.48 0.20 14.59
N ASP A 223 11.03 0.46 13.37
CA ASP A 223 10.13 1.58 13.09
C ASP A 223 8.78 1.39 13.79
N LEU A 224 8.21 0.18 13.70
CA LEU A 224 6.97 -0.17 14.39
C LEU A 224 7.11 -0.07 15.93
N GLU A 225 8.21 -0.57 16.50
CA GLU A 225 8.48 -0.53 17.94
C GLU A 225 8.73 0.90 18.47
N ARG A 226 9.27 1.79 17.63
CA ARG A 226 9.41 3.23 17.92
C ARG A 226 8.06 3.97 17.93
N GLY A 227 7.02 3.34 17.40
CA GLY A 227 5.69 3.92 17.21
C GLY A 227 5.62 4.74 15.94
N VAL A 228 4.64 4.42 15.10
CA VAL A 228 4.29 5.17 13.88
C VAL A 228 2.80 5.42 13.87
N GLU A 229 2.38 6.62 13.48
CA GLU A 229 0.98 6.98 13.40
C GLU A 229 0.30 6.39 12.15
N ILE A 230 1.05 6.32 11.02
CA ILE A 230 0.61 5.68 9.77
C ILE A 230 1.46 4.43 9.48
N CYS A 231 0.81 3.30 9.26
CA CYS A 231 1.45 2.10 8.73
C CYS A 231 0.93 1.84 7.30
N ILE A 232 1.81 1.79 6.31
CA ILE A 232 1.49 1.36 4.96
C ILE A 232 2.02 -0.06 4.79
N ALA A 233 1.21 -1.02 4.36
CA ALA A 233 1.64 -2.42 4.39
C ALA A 233 1.09 -3.28 3.26
N THR A 234 1.89 -4.29 2.88
CA THR A 234 1.36 -5.46 2.18
C THR A 234 0.89 -6.52 3.19
N PRO A 235 -0.23 -7.22 2.95
CA PRO A 235 -0.88 -8.05 3.96
C PRO A 235 0.03 -9.10 4.60
N GLY A 236 0.78 -9.85 3.79
CA GLY A 236 1.58 -10.98 4.28
C GLY A 236 2.65 -10.59 5.31
N ARG A 237 3.34 -9.47 5.14
CA ARG A 237 4.35 -9.02 6.12
C ARG A 237 3.71 -8.43 7.36
N LEU A 238 2.60 -7.71 7.23
CA LEU A 238 1.88 -7.19 8.37
C LEU A 238 1.39 -8.31 9.28
N ILE A 239 0.79 -9.37 8.71
CA ILE A 239 0.35 -10.55 9.44
C ILE A 239 1.50 -11.17 10.23
N ASP A 240 2.67 -11.35 9.63
CA ASP A 240 3.87 -11.89 10.30
C ASP A 240 4.33 -11.01 11.49
N PHE A 241 4.21 -9.68 11.40
CA PHE A 241 4.50 -8.80 12.54
C PHE A 241 3.43 -8.79 13.62
N LEU A 242 2.16 -8.94 13.25
CA LEU A 242 1.06 -9.11 14.20
C LEU A 242 1.19 -10.43 14.96
N GLU A 243 1.53 -11.54 14.27
CA GLU A 243 1.72 -12.85 14.89
C GLU A 243 2.88 -12.87 15.89
N ARG A 244 3.93 -12.10 15.62
CA ARG A 244 5.11 -11.97 16.50
C ARG A 244 4.89 -10.99 17.65
N GLY A 245 3.82 -10.20 17.61
CA GLY A 245 3.61 -9.10 18.56
C GLY A 245 4.59 -7.93 18.38
N THR A 246 5.24 -7.80 17.22
CA THR A 246 6.09 -6.64 16.89
C THR A 246 5.26 -5.36 16.76
N THR A 247 4.01 -5.49 16.32
CA THR A 247 3.01 -4.41 16.32
C THR A 247 1.64 -4.97 16.69
N ASN A 248 0.64 -4.11 16.81
CA ASN A 248 -0.76 -4.45 17.07
C ASN A 248 -1.67 -3.43 16.37
N LEU A 249 -2.97 -3.70 16.28
CA LEU A 249 -3.95 -2.79 15.66
C LEU A 249 -4.99 -2.26 16.66
N LYS A 250 -4.66 -2.22 17.95
CA LYS A 250 -5.61 -1.79 19.01
C LYS A 250 -5.99 -0.31 18.90
N ARG A 251 -5.07 0.52 18.42
CA ARG A 251 -5.27 1.97 18.18
C ARG A 251 -5.76 2.29 16.77
N CYS A 252 -5.83 1.30 15.88
CA CYS A 252 -6.19 1.51 14.49
C CYS A 252 -7.67 1.88 14.39
N THR A 253 -7.94 3.09 13.91
CA THR A 253 -9.27 3.69 13.82
C THR A 253 -9.58 4.23 12.42
N TYR A 254 -8.59 4.27 11.54
CA TYR A 254 -8.71 4.68 10.14
C TYR A 254 -8.04 3.62 9.25
N LEU A 255 -8.85 2.83 8.54
CA LEU A 255 -8.39 1.75 7.68
C LEU A 255 -8.62 2.11 6.22
N VAL A 256 -7.57 2.00 5.41
CA VAL A 256 -7.62 2.19 3.96
C VAL A 256 -7.27 0.88 3.27
N LEU A 257 -8.09 0.49 2.28
CA LEU A 257 -7.75 -0.54 1.31
C LEU A 257 -7.57 0.15 -0.04
N ASP A 258 -6.34 0.25 -0.52
CA ASP A 258 -6.03 0.78 -1.86
C ASP A 258 -5.93 -0.37 -2.86
N GLU A 259 -6.34 -0.13 -4.11
CA GLU A 259 -6.62 -1.18 -5.11
C GLU A 259 -7.53 -2.28 -4.51
N ALA A 260 -8.65 -1.83 -3.91
CA ALA A 260 -9.51 -2.69 -3.09
C ALA A 260 -10.14 -3.86 -3.86
N ASP A 261 -10.33 -3.74 -5.17
CA ASP A 261 -10.76 -4.86 -6.03
C ASP A 261 -9.72 -6.00 -6.05
N ARG A 262 -8.43 -5.67 -6.15
CA ARG A 262 -7.33 -6.65 -6.06
C ARG A 262 -7.17 -7.19 -4.65
N MET A 263 -7.36 -6.35 -3.63
CA MET A 263 -7.23 -6.77 -2.23
C MET A 263 -8.36 -7.72 -1.79
N LEU A 264 -9.51 -7.63 -2.45
CA LEU A 264 -10.70 -8.45 -2.21
C LEU A 264 -10.85 -9.60 -3.22
N ASP A 265 -9.89 -9.81 -4.11
CA ASP A 265 -9.78 -11.05 -4.90
C ASP A 265 -9.50 -12.25 -3.97
N MET A 266 -9.97 -13.44 -4.39
CA MET A 266 -9.75 -14.74 -3.75
C MET A 266 -8.31 -15.01 -3.27
N GLY A 267 -7.28 -14.37 -3.83
CA GLY A 267 -5.89 -14.47 -3.40
C GLY A 267 -5.53 -13.67 -2.14
N PHE A 268 -6.14 -12.50 -1.93
CA PHE A 268 -5.82 -11.59 -0.81
C PHE A 268 -6.90 -11.55 0.28
N GLU A 269 -8.16 -11.84 -0.07
CA GLU A 269 -9.29 -11.77 0.85
C GLU A 269 -9.03 -12.47 2.20
N PRO A 270 -8.50 -13.70 2.27
CA PRO A 270 -8.30 -14.38 3.55
C PRO A 270 -7.29 -13.66 4.45
N GLN A 271 -6.30 -13.00 3.84
CA GLN A 271 -5.30 -12.19 4.56
C GLN A 271 -5.92 -10.88 5.05
N ILE A 272 -6.74 -10.22 4.22
CA ILE A 272 -7.47 -9.01 4.58
C ILE A 272 -8.40 -9.26 5.76
N ARG A 273 -9.20 -10.32 5.70
CA ARG A 273 -10.11 -10.69 6.79
C ARG A 273 -9.36 -10.87 8.10
N LYS A 274 -8.25 -11.62 8.09
CA LYS A 274 -7.41 -11.83 9.28
C LYS A 274 -6.87 -10.52 9.86
N ILE A 275 -6.48 -9.56 9.02
CA ILE A 275 -6.01 -8.25 9.48
C ILE A 275 -7.16 -7.44 10.08
N ILE A 276 -8.30 -7.36 9.38
CA ILE A 276 -9.46 -6.57 9.81
C ILE A 276 -10.03 -7.07 11.14
N GLU A 277 -10.03 -8.39 11.38
CA GLU A 277 -10.45 -8.98 12.66
C GLU A 277 -9.60 -8.54 13.86
N GLN A 278 -8.36 -8.10 13.62
CA GLN A 278 -7.46 -7.54 14.64
C GLN A 278 -7.70 -6.05 14.91
N ILE A 279 -8.64 -5.41 14.21
CA ILE A 279 -8.99 -4.00 14.37
C ILE A 279 -10.34 -3.90 15.08
N ARG A 280 -10.50 -2.87 15.92
CA ARG A 280 -11.78 -2.55 16.56
C ARG A 280 -12.91 -2.37 15.53
N PRO A 281 -14.15 -2.79 15.84
CA PRO A 281 -15.27 -2.80 14.90
C PRO A 281 -15.78 -1.40 14.57
N ASP A 282 -15.61 -0.44 15.47
CA ASP A 282 -15.98 0.96 15.30
C ASP A 282 -14.88 1.78 14.61
N ARG A 283 -13.96 1.18 13.85
CA ARG A 283 -13.05 1.92 12.95
C ARG A 283 -13.83 2.63 11.82
N GLN A 284 -13.17 3.51 11.08
CA GLN A 284 -13.60 3.99 9.77
C GLN A 284 -12.89 3.17 8.68
N VAL A 285 -13.61 2.77 7.63
CA VAL A 285 -13.07 1.99 6.51
C VAL A 285 -13.26 2.75 5.20
N LEU A 286 -12.17 2.93 4.46
CA LEU A 286 -12.14 3.58 3.16
C LEU A 286 -11.55 2.64 2.13
N MET A 287 -12.32 2.29 1.11
CA MET A 287 -11.87 1.45 0.00
C MET A 287 -11.71 2.30 -1.24
N TRP A 288 -10.58 2.16 -1.93
CA TRP A 288 -10.25 2.93 -3.13
C TRP A 288 -9.85 1.99 -4.25
N SER A 289 -10.37 2.24 -5.45
CA SER A 289 -10.08 1.41 -6.60
C SER A 289 -10.29 2.15 -7.92
N ALA A 290 -9.67 1.67 -9.00
CA ALA A 290 -10.03 2.05 -10.36
C ALA A 290 -11.24 1.27 -10.89
N THR A 291 -11.43 0.03 -10.44
CA THR A 291 -12.55 -0.82 -10.87
C THR A 291 -13.34 -1.33 -9.68
N TRP A 292 -14.65 -1.58 -9.88
CA TRP A 292 -15.52 -2.03 -8.79
C TRP A 292 -16.58 -3.02 -9.29
N PRO A 293 -16.17 -4.24 -9.64
CA PRO A 293 -17.06 -5.27 -10.18
C PRO A 293 -18.05 -5.78 -9.10
N LYS A 294 -19.10 -6.50 -9.52
CA LYS A 294 -20.20 -6.90 -8.62
C LYS A 294 -19.74 -7.88 -7.53
N GLU A 295 -18.80 -8.75 -7.87
CA GLU A 295 -18.26 -9.79 -7.00
C GLU A 295 -17.52 -9.16 -5.81
N VAL A 296 -16.73 -8.12 -6.07
CA VAL A 296 -16.01 -7.34 -5.05
C VAL A 296 -16.98 -6.54 -4.17
N ARG A 297 -18.07 -6.01 -4.73
CA ARG A 297 -19.07 -5.24 -3.97
C ARG A 297 -19.68 -6.03 -2.83
N ASN A 298 -20.14 -7.25 -3.11
CA ASN A 298 -20.78 -8.11 -2.11
C ASN A 298 -19.82 -8.43 -0.95
N LEU A 299 -18.55 -8.64 -1.26
CA LEU A 299 -17.53 -8.91 -0.25
C LEU A 299 -17.14 -7.65 0.53
N ALA A 300 -17.11 -6.48 -0.11
CA ALA A 300 -16.84 -5.21 0.55
C ALA A 300 -17.89 -4.85 1.61
N GLU A 301 -19.17 -5.19 1.38
CA GLU A 301 -20.26 -4.98 2.33
C GLU A 301 -20.05 -5.70 3.67
N GLU A 302 -19.24 -6.76 3.73
CA GLU A 302 -18.89 -7.44 4.99
C GLU A 302 -17.93 -6.62 5.86
N PHE A 303 -17.21 -5.66 5.28
CA PHE A 303 -16.19 -4.86 5.96
C PHE A 303 -16.61 -3.41 6.23
N LEU A 304 -17.68 -2.96 5.59
CA LEU A 304 -18.18 -1.57 5.59
C LEU A 304 -19.47 -1.45 6.39
N ASN A 305 -19.72 -0.29 6.99
CA ASN A 305 -20.97 0.01 7.69
C ASN A 305 -21.54 1.38 7.29
N ASP A 306 -22.80 1.43 6.87
CA ASP A 306 -23.49 2.64 6.36
C ASP A 306 -22.56 3.55 5.55
N TYR A 307 -22.03 3.01 4.45
CA TYR A 307 -20.98 3.65 3.67
C TYR A 307 -21.52 4.51 2.52
N ILE A 308 -20.72 5.48 2.07
CA ILE A 308 -20.99 6.26 0.85
C ILE A 308 -20.12 5.74 -0.30
N GLN A 309 -20.71 5.51 -1.47
CA GLN A 309 -19.98 5.19 -2.68
C GLN A 309 -19.88 6.42 -3.59
N ILE A 310 -18.68 6.71 -4.07
CA ILE A 310 -18.42 7.75 -5.07
C ILE A 310 -17.76 7.12 -6.30
N ASN A 311 -18.22 7.52 -7.48
CA ASN A 311 -17.71 7.10 -8.77
C ASN A 311 -17.38 8.33 -9.59
N ILE A 312 -16.16 8.41 -10.10
CA ILE A 312 -15.71 9.44 -11.04
C ILE A 312 -15.57 8.81 -12.42
N GLY A 313 -16.24 9.40 -13.41
CA GLY A 313 -16.29 8.88 -14.77
C GLY A 313 -17.43 7.89 -14.99
N SER A 314 -17.33 7.12 -16.08
CA SER A 314 -18.35 6.13 -16.43
C SER A 314 -18.53 5.06 -15.36
N LEU A 315 -19.78 4.64 -15.13
CA LEU A 315 -20.12 3.53 -14.24
C LEU A 315 -19.73 2.16 -14.83
N GLN A 316 -19.45 2.11 -16.13
CA GLN A 316 -18.92 0.93 -16.82
C GLN A 316 -17.39 0.94 -16.78
N LEU A 317 -16.78 -0.23 -16.95
CA LEU A 317 -15.32 -0.37 -16.97
C LEU A 317 -14.75 0.49 -18.10
N ALA A 318 -14.22 1.66 -17.77
CA ALA A 318 -13.71 2.64 -18.71
C ALA A 318 -12.22 2.86 -18.44
N ALA A 319 -11.40 2.67 -19.47
CA ALA A 319 -10.02 3.11 -19.45
C ALA A 319 -9.95 4.65 -19.48
N ASN A 320 -8.83 5.21 -19.03
CA ASN A 320 -8.63 6.65 -19.05
C ASN A 320 -8.70 7.19 -20.48
N HIS A 321 -9.57 8.19 -20.71
CA HIS A 321 -9.80 8.80 -22.02
C HIS A 321 -8.56 9.50 -22.61
N ASN A 322 -7.57 9.84 -21.77
CA ASN A 322 -6.31 10.45 -22.20
C ASN A 322 -5.32 9.45 -22.80
N ILE A 323 -5.64 8.14 -22.81
CA ILE A 323 -4.79 7.09 -23.35
C ILE A 323 -5.25 6.73 -24.76
N LEU A 324 -4.41 6.96 -25.77
CA LEU A 324 -4.61 6.43 -27.12
C LEU A 324 -4.46 4.90 -27.09
N GLN A 325 -5.52 4.19 -27.44
CA GLN A 325 -5.54 2.73 -27.44
C GLN A 325 -5.45 2.20 -28.86
N ILE A 326 -4.39 1.45 -29.15
CA ILE A 326 -4.15 0.80 -30.44
C ILE A 326 -4.15 -0.71 -30.22
N ILE A 327 -4.95 -1.44 -31.01
CA ILE A 327 -5.05 -2.91 -30.94
C ILE A 327 -4.50 -3.49 -32.25
N ASP A 328 -3.39 -4.23 -32.16
CA ASP A 328 -2.79 -4.94 -33.28
C ASP A 328 -3.12 -6.44 -33.19
N VAL A 329 -3.96 -6.92 -34.11
CA VAL A 329 -4.37 -8.33 -34.20
C VAL A 329 -3.31 -9.11 -34.99
N CYS A 330 -2.59 -9.99 -34.31
CA CYS A 330 -1.50 -10.78 -34.89
C CYS A 330 -1.44 -12.19 -34.32
N GLN A 331 -0.69 -13.06 -34.99
CA GLN A 331 -0.37 -14.40 -34.52
C GLN A 331 0.76 -14.35 -33.47
N GLU A 332 0.83 -15.35 -32.57
CA GLU A 332 1.79 -15.37 -31.47
C GLU A 332 3.25 -15.24 -31.94
N TYR A 333 3.59 -15.86 -33.08
CA TYR A 333 4.95 -15.83 -33.64
C TYR A 333 5.33 -14.46 -34.25
N GLU A 334 4.36 -13.59 -34.50
CA GLU A 334 4.60 -12.26 -35.08
C GLU A 334 4.88 -11.21 -34.00
N LYS A 335 4.46 -11.47 -32.75
CA LYS A 335 4.52 -10.50 -31.65
C LYS A 335 5.93 -10.00 -31.38
N GLU A 336 6.93 -10.87 -31.42
CA GLU A 336 8.33 -10.50 -31.13
C GLU A 336 8.86 -9.52 -32.19
N THR A 337 8.67 -9.83 -33.47
CA THR A 337 9.09 -8.96 -34.59
C THR A 337 8.34 -7.62 -34.56
N LYS A 338 7.03 -7.64 -34.27
CA LYS A 338 6.22 -6.41 -34.15
C LYS A 338 6.66 -5.55 -32.96
N LEU A 339 6.96 -6.17 -31.81
CA LEU A 339 7.45 -5.48 -30.63
C LEU A 339 8.78 -4.77 -30.91
N LEU A 340 9.73 -5.44 -31.55
CA LEU A 340 11.04 -4.83 -31.87
C LEU A 340 10.89 -3.61 -32.78
N LYS A 341 10.04 -3.69 -33.81
CA LYS A 341 9.75 -2.55 -34.69
C LYS A 341 9.11 -1.39 -33.94
N LEU A 342 8.13 -1.68 -33.09
CA LEU A 342 7.46 -0.66 -32.28
C LEU A 342 8.44 0.01 -31.31
N LEU A 343 9.36 -0.74 -30.70
CA LEU A 343 10.39 -0.19 -29.84
C LEU A 343 11.40 0.66 -30.61
N GLU A 344 11.75 0.28 -31.85
CA GLU A 344 12.61 1.08 -32.72
C GLU A 344 11.96 2.45 -33.04
N GLU A 345 10.67 2.45 -33.40
CA GLU A 345 9.89 3.68 -33.62
C GLU A 345 9.82 4.56 -32.36
N ILE A 346 9.48 3.97 -31.20
CA ILE A 346 9.40 4.71 -29.93
C ILE A 346 10.76 5.26 -29.49
N SER A 347 11.85 4.54 -29.76
CA SER A 347 13.20 4.97 -29.36
C SER A 347 13.70 6.22 -30.09
N GLN A 348 13.06 6.59 -31.21
CA GLN A 348 13.38 7.79 -31.97
C GLN A 348 12.75 9.06 -31.36
N GLU A 349 11.78 8.91 -30.46
CA GLU A 349 11.12 10.01 -29.76
C GLU A 349 11.93 10.45 -28.53
N GLU A 350 11.89 11.74 -28.19
CA GLU A 350 12.58 12.28 -27.00
C GLU A 350 12.00 11.70 -25.68
N GLU A 351 10.69 11.42 -25.65
CA GLU A 351 10.01 10.79 -24.51
C GLU A 351 9.68 9.31 -24.77
N SER A 352 10.67 8.44 -24.58
CA SER A 352 10.58 7.01 -24.92
C SER A 352 10.39 6.07 -23.71
N LYS A 353 9.86 6.56 -22.59
CA LYS A 353 9.60 5.70 -21.42
C LYS A 353 8.46 4.72 -21.73
N THR A 354 8.78 3.43 -21.80
CA THR A 354 7.84 2.36 -22.15
C THR A 354 7.74 1.29 -21.07
N ILE A 355 6.52 0.78 -20.83
CA ILE A 355 6.26 -0.39 -20.00
C ILE A 355 5.66 -1.49 -20.89
N ILE A 356 6.29 -2.67 -20.91
CA ILE A 356 5.82 -3.83 -21.67
C ILE A 356 5.26 -4.86 -20.69
N PHE A 357 3.96 -5.14 -20.78
CA PHE A 357 3.32 -6.17 -19.99
C PHE A 357 3.33 -7.51 -20.70
N VAL A 358 3.78 -8.54 -19.99
CA VAL A 358 3.87 -9.92 -20.49
C VAL A 358 3.25 -10.85 -19.45
N GLU A 359 2.52 -11.87 -19.93
CA GLU A 359 1.70 -12.75 -19.10
C GLU A 359 2.50 -13.58 -18.07
N THR A 360 3.70 -14.06 -18.41
CA THR A 360 4.46 -14.99 -17.55
C THR A 360 5.88 -14.48 -17.28
N LYS A 361 6.38 -14.75 -16.08
CA LYS A 361 7.75 -14.40 -15.67
C LYS A 361 8.81 -14.96 -16.64
N ARG A 362 8.62 -16.19 -17.10
CA ARG A 362 9.53 -16.83 -18.07
C ARG A 362 9.56 -16.06 -19.39
N LYS A 363 8.41 -15.68 -19.94
CA LYS A 363 8.35 -14.87 -21.16
C LYS A 363 8.97 -13.48 -20.95
N VAL A 364 8.83 -12.87 -19.77
CA VAL A 364 9.53 -11.61 -19.44
C VAL A 364 11.04 -11.80 -19.56
N ASP A 365 11.61 -12.87 -18.98
CA ASP A 365 13.04 -13.13 -19.07
C ASP A 365 13.50 -13.36 -20.52
N ASP A 366 12.71 -14.11 -21.29
CA ASP A 366 13.01 -14.42 -22.70
C ASP A 366 12.96 -13.16 -23.59
N ILE A 367 11.91 -12.34 -23.46
CA ILE A 367 11.75 -11.07 -24.21
C ILE A 367 12.84 -10.08 -23.79
N THR A 368 13.14 -9.96 -22.50
CA THR A 368 14.21 -9.07 -22.00
C THR A 368 15.56 -9.43 -22.61
N ARG A 369 15.87 -10.73 -22.73
CA ARG A 369 17.09 -11.21 -23.40
C ARG A 369 17.07 -10.93 -24.89
N SER A 370 15.92 -11.03 -25.55
CA SER A 370 15.78 -10.75 -26.97
C SER A 370 16.01 -9.27 -27.28
N ILE A 371 15.34 -8.37 -26.54
CA ILE A 371 15.52 -6.92 -26.64
C ILE A 371 16.99 -6.56 -26.39
N GLY A 372 17.60 -7.02 -25.29
CA GLY A 372 18.99 -6.71 -24.98
C GLY A 372 20.04 -7.31 -25.93
N ARG A 373 19.65 -8.23 -26.83
CA ARG A 373 20.51 -8.68 -27.95
C ARG A 373 20.35 -7.81 -29.19
N TYR A 374 19.20 -7.16 -29.33
CA TYR A 374 18.86 -6.33 -30.49
C TYR A 374 19.40 -4.90 -30.33
N GLY A 375 19.58 -4.42 -29.09
CA GLY A 375 20.18 -3.12 -28.76
C GLY A 375 20.24 -2.90 -27.26
#